data_AF-B0PDN0-F1
#
_entry.id   AF-B0PDN0-F1
#
_cell.length_a   1.000
_cell.length_b   1.000
_cell.length_c   1.000
_cell.angle_alpha   90.00
_cell.angle_beta   90.00
_cell.angle_gamma   90.00
#
_symmetry.space_group_name_H-M   'P 1'
#
loop_
_entity.id
_entity.type
_entity.pdbx_description
1 polymer ?
#
loop_
_entity_poly.entity_id
_entity_poly.type
_entity_poly.pdbx_seq_one_letter_code
_entity_poly.pdbx_strand_id
1 'polypeptide(L)'
;MVNFLRERIEDENFLALIWKFLRAGYMEQWQYHRTYSGTPQGSGVSPILAIIYLDKLDYFMAQYKNCFDIGSSKNRKADSGYTRSRGQYHKLKKSFAPKWQTATPEEKAEMDCRIRKTKNEMLYVPKEKWMRKLLEYHAFKIKLDENGKETWKTIHQGKLINHPDIEIISKFNVEIRDLYHYCQLAHNVSVLGKFAHIMEYSMYKTFACKYRATVSKIID
;
A
#
# COMPACT_ATOMS: atom_id res chain seq x y z
N MET A 1 15.56 -18.70 -20.02
CA MET A 1 16.27 -18.52 -18.73
C MET A 1 17.75 -18.89 -18.83
N VAL A 2 18.10 -20.13 -19.17
CA VAL A 2 19.53 -20.55 -19.28
C VAL A 2 20.31 -19.71 -20.30
N ASN A 3 19.69 -19.30 -21.42
CA ASN A 3 20.34 -18.42 -22.40
C ASN A 3 20.76 -17.06 -21.83
N PHE A 4 19.99 -16.50 -20.88
CA PHE A 4 20.34 -15.23 -20.21
C PHE A 4 21.47 -15.41 -19.20
N LEU A 5 21.55 -16.58 -18.56
CA LEU A 5 22.67 -16.90 -17.67
C LEU A 5 23.96 -17.11 -18.48
N ARG A 6 23.86 -17.69 -19.67
CA ARG A 6 24.99 -17.87 -20.60
C ARG A 6 25.63 -16.55 -21.04
N GLU A 7 24.88 -15.44 -21.06
CA GLU A 7 25.46 -14.11 -21.34
C GLU A 7 26.46 -13.64 -20.27
N ARG A 8 26.35 -14.14 -19.02
CA ARG A 8 27.18 -13.69 -17.89
C ARG A 8 28.08 -14.78 -17.30
N ILE A 9 27.77 -16.05 -17.57
CA ILE A 9 28.48 -17.21 -17.03
C ILE A 9 28.91 -18.08 -18.20
N GLU A 10 30.22 -18.23 -18.38
CA GLU A 10 30.84 -19.02 -19.44
C GLU A 10 30.96 -20.52 -19.10
N ASP A 11 30.75 -20.91 -17.84
CA ASP A 11 30.85 -22.30 -17.39
C ASP A 11 29.65 -23.16 -17.83
N GLU A 12 29.88 -23.96 -18.87
CA GLU A 12 28.91 -24.90 -19.43
C GLU A 12 28.50 -26.03 -18.47
N ASN A 13 29.39 -26.48 -17.57
CA ASN A 13 29.06 -27.53 -16.60
C ASN A 13 28.08 -27.00 -15.55
N PHE A 14 28.29 -25.77 -15.10
CA PHE A 14 27.40 -25.09 -14.18
C PHE A 14 26.02 -24.81 -14.81
N LEU A 15 25.99 -24.34 -16.05
CA LEU A 15 24.73 -24.13 -16.80
C LEU A 15 23.97 -25.45 -17.02
N ALA A 16 24.67 -26.53 -17.35
CA ALA A 16 24.08 -27.86 -17.50
C ALA A 16 23.48 -28.37 -16.17
N LEU A 17 24.14 -28.08 -15.05
CA LEU A 17 23.64 -28.43 -13.72
C LEU A 17 22.35 -27.67 -13.39
N ILE A 18 22.32 -26.34 -13.61
CA ILE A 18 21.11 -25.53 -13.42
C ILE A 18 19.96 -26.03 -14.30
N TRP A 19 20.25 -26.37 -15.56
CA TRP A 19 19.24 -26.89 -16.48
C TRP A 19 18.66 -28.24 -16.02
N LYS A 20 19.50 -29.13 -15.46
CA LYS A 20 19.06 -30.38 -14.83
C LYS A 20 18.21 -30.12 -13.59
N PHE A 21 18.59 -29.14 -12.75
CA PHE A 21 17.82 -28.75 -11.57
C PHE A 21 16.44 -28.17 -11.90
N LEU A 22 16.33 -27.36 -12.95
CA LEU A 22 15.06 -26.79 -13.40
C LEU A 22 14.08 -27.85 -13.95
N ARG A 23 14.59 -29.00 -14.39
CA ARG A 23 13.80 -30.13 -14.90
C ARG A 23 13.55 -31.22 -13.85
N ALA A 24 14.16 -31.10 -12.68
CA ALA A 24 13.97 -32.05 -11.59
C ALA A 24 12.52 -31.94 -11.07
N GLY A 25 11.81 -33.05 -11.10
CA GLY A 25 10.49 -33.19 -10.46
C GLY A 25 10.58 -33.11 -8.93
N TYR A 26 9.43 -33.11 -8.28
CA TYR A 26 9.34 -33.30 -6.83
C TYR A 26 8.43 -34.48 -6.51
N MET A 27 8.59 -35.02 -5.31
CA MET A 27 7.80 -36.14 -4.82
C MET A 27 6.93 -35.64 -3.67
N GLU A 28 5.62 -35.82 -3.78
CA GLU A 28 4.65 -35.43 -2.75
C GLU A 28 3.74 -36.64 -2.50
N GLN A 29 3.58 -37.03 -1.24
CA GLN A 29 2.75 -38.17 -0.81
C GLN A 29 2.99 -39.47 -1.62
N TRP A 30 4.25 -39.85 -1.83
CA TRP A 30 4.68 -41.03 -2.61
C TRP A 30 4.27 -41.04 -4.10
N GLN A 31 3.80 -39.92 -4.63
CA GLN A 31 3.57 -39.73 -6.06
C GLN A 31 4.62 -38.78 -6.64
N TYR A 32 5.22 -39.20 -7.76
CA TYR A 32 6.19 -38.39 -8.49
C TYR A 32 5.47 -37.41 -9.42
N HIS A 33 5.64 -36.11 -9.17
CA HIS A 33 5.11 -35.05 -10.02
C HIS A 33 6.21 -34.47 -10.90
N ARG A 34 6.01 -34.53 -12.23
CA ARG A 34 6.85 -33.79 -13.19
C ARG A 34 6.50 -32.32 -13.11
N THR A 35 7.46 -31.48 -12.73
CA THR A 35 7.31 -30.02 -12.76
C THR A 35 7.31 -29.56 -14.22
N TYR A 36 6.15 -29.18 -14.76
CA TYR A 36 6.04 -28.63 -16.12
C TYR A 36 6.73 -27.26 -16.25
N SER A 37 6.86 -26.52 -15.14
CA SER A 37 7.63 -25.29 -15.05
C SER A 37 7.98 -24.98 -13.60
N GLY A 38 9.28 -24.84 -13.29
CA GLY A 38 9.73 -24.27 -12.01
C GLY A 38 10.81 -25.09 -11.30
N THR A 39 11.64 -24.39 -10.53
CA THR A 39 12.56 -24.99 -9.56
C THR A 39 11.78 -25.72 -8.48
N PRO A 40 12.25 -26.88 -7.97
CA PRO A 40 11.68 -27.52 -6.80
C PRO A 40 11.53 -26.53 -5.65
N GLN A 41 10.31 -26.40 -5.12
CA GLN A 41 9.94 -25.46 -4.07
C GLN A 41 10.62 -25.89 -2.76
N GLY A 42 11.83 -25.38 -2.52
CA GLY A 42 12.69 -25.81 -1.41
C GLY A 42 14.20 -25.68 -1.65
N SER A 43 14.65 -25.38 -2.88
CA SER A 43 16.07 -25.10 -3.14
C SER A 43 16.44 -23.63 -2.83
N GLY A 44 17.50 -23.41 -2.05
CA GLY A 44 18.04 -22.05 -1.77
C GLY A 44 18.54 -21.30 -3.01
N VAL A 45 18.67 -22.00 -4.16
CA VAL A 45 19.04 -21.43 -5.46
C VAL A 45 17.84 -20.75 -6.14
N SER A 46 16.60 -21.13 -5.79
CA SER A 46 15.38 -20.59 -6.40
C SER A 46 15.20 -19.08 -6.22
N PRO A 47 15.38 -18.49 -5.01
CA PRO A 47 15.31 -17.04 -4.83
C PRO A 47 16.36 -16.29 -5.66
N ILE A 48 17.59 -16.82 -5.75
CA ILE A 48 18.69 -16.18 -6.50
C ILE A 48 18.39 -16.17 -8.00
N LEU A 49 17.93 -17.30 -8.54
CA LEU A 49 17.53 -17.42 -9.93
C LEU A 49 16.33 -16.52 -10.27
N ALA A 50 15.35 -16.41 -9.36
CA ALA A 50 14.21 -15.52 -9.53
C ALA A 50 14.64 -14.05 -9.54
N ILE A 51 15.56 -13.64 -8.67
CA ILE A 51 16.10 -12.26 -8.63
C ILE A 51 16.81 -11.92 -9.94
N ILE A 52 17.69 -12.80 -10.45
CA ILE A 52 18.41 -12.57 -11.71
C ILE A 52 17.44 -12.48 -12.90
N TYR A 53 16.39 -13.31 -12.90
CA TYR A 53 15.37 -13.25 -13.94
C TYR A 53 14.55 -11.96 -13.88
N LEU A 54 14.15 -11.53 -12.69
CA LEU A 54 13.38 -10.30 -12.48
C LEU A 54 14.17 -9.05 -12.87
N ASP A 55 15.46 -8.98 -12.58
CA ASP A 55 16.33 -7.88 -13.00
C ASP A 55 16.36 -7.69 -14.53
N LYS A 56 16.48 -8.79 -15.29
CA LYS A 56 16.41 -8.75 -16.76
C LYS A 56 15.03 -8.36 -17.27
N LEU A 57 13.98 -8.82 -16.59
CA LEU A 57 12.60 -8.44 -16.88
C LEU A 57 12.37 -6.94 -16.62
N ASP A 58 12.95 -6.39 -15.56
CA ASP A 58 12.87 -4.96 -15.24
C ASP A 58 13.56 -4.10 -16.29
N TYR A 59 14.72 -4.52 -16.83
CA TYR A 59 15.37 -3.84 -17.95
C TYR A 59 14.47 -3.81 -19.19
N PHE A 60 13.83 -4.93 -19.52
CA PHE A 60 12.88 -5.01 -20.63
C PHE A 60 11.66 -4.11 -20.40
N MET A 61 11.10 -4.13 -19.19
CA MET A 61 9.96 -3.29 -18.81
C MET A 61 10.32 -1.80 -18.84
N ALA A 62 11.53 -1.41 -18.45
CA ALA A 62 11.99 -0.03 -18.51
C ALA A 62 12.06 0.49 -19.95
N GLN A 63 12.57 -0.33 -20.88
CA GLN A 63 12.56 0.00 -22.31
C GLN A 63 11.11 0.13 -22.84
N TYR A 64 10.25 -0.83 -22.47
CA TYR A 64 8.84 -0.78 -22.85
C TYR A 64 8.12 0.44 -22.29
N LYS A 65 8.42 0.82 -21.04
CA LYS A 65 7.86 1.99 -20.36
C LYS A 65 8.22 3.28 -21.07
N ASN A 66 9.46 3.42 -21.56
CA ASN A 66 9.88 4.61 -22.32
C ASN A 66 9.05 4.80 -23.61
N CYS A 67 8.63 3.70 -24.24
CA CYS A 67 7.75 3.74 -25.41
C CYS A 67 6.26 3.92 -25.03
N PHE A 68 5.85 3.46 -23.85
CA PHE A 68 4.45 3.46 -23.41
C PHE A 68 4.03 4.75 -22.69
N ASP A 69 4.93 5.37 -21.91
CA ASP A 69 4.67 6.61 -21.19
C ASP A 69 4.68 7.81 -22.14
N ILE A 70 3.61 7.95 -22.94
CA ILE A 70 3.38 9.12 -23.78
C ILE A 70 2.93 10.28 -22.88
N GLY A 71 3.85 11.22 -22.61
CA GLY A 71 3.56 12.54 -22.06
C GLY A 71 3.85 12.74 -20.55
N SER A 72 3.76 13.99 -20.11
CA SER A 72 4.02 14.39 -18.73
C SER A 72 2.89 13.94 -17.79
N SER A 73 3.24 13.34 -16.65
CA SER A 73 2.31 12.79 -15.62
C SER A 73 1.18 13.75 -15.23
N LYS A 74 1.44 15.07 -15.29
CA LYS A 74 0.47 16.13 -14.98
C LYS A 74 -0.79 16.13 -15.86
N ASN A 75 -0.73 15.55 -17.07
CA ASN A 75 -1.84 15.54 -18.03
C ASN A 75 -2.45 14.14 -18.26
N ARG A 76 -2.06 13.13 -17.46
CA ARG A 76 -2.74 11.81 -17.55
C ARG A 76 -4.20 11.99 -17.17
N LYS A 77 -5.10 11.72 -18.11
CA LYS A 77 -6.54 11.66 -17.83
C LYS A 77 -6.74 10.58 -16.77
N ALA A 78 -7.45 10.91 -15.70
CA ALA A 78 -7.87 9.94 -14.71
C ALA A 78 -8.62 8.79 -15.40
N ASP A 79 -8.53 7.59 -14.82
CA ASP A 79 -9.17 6.41 -15.39
C ASP A 79 -10.64 6.68 -15.78
N SER A 80 -11.00 6.20 -16.97
CA SER A 80 -12.31 6.43 -17.58
C SER A 80 -13.42 5.80 -16.75
N GLY A 81 -13.17 4.64 -16.13
CA GLY A 81 -14.13 3.94 -15.28
C GLY A 81 -14.37 4.70 -13.97
N TYR A 82 -13.29 5.11 -13.31
CA TYR A 82 -13.35 5.88 -12.06
C TYR A 82 -14.11 7.21 -12.20
N THR A 83 -13.86 7.96 -13.28
CA THR A 83 -14.49 9.26 -13.51
C THR A 83 -15.98 9.12 -13.76
N ARG A 84 -16.39 8.04 -14.43
CA ARG A 84 -17.79 7.69 -14.70
C ARG A 84 -18.54 7.37 -13.41
N SER A 85 -18.05 6.45 -12.59
CA SER A 85 -18.70 6.08 -11.31
C SER A 85 -18.78 7.28 -10.37
N ARG A 86 -17.73 8.11 -10.28
CA ARG A 86 -17.70 9.34 -9.47
C ARG A 86 -18.78 10.33 -9.90
N GLY A 87 -18.93 10.54 -11.21
CA GLY A 87 -19.93 11.42 -11.79
C GLY A 87 -21.36 10.92 -11.54
N GLN A 88 -21.60 9.61 -11.67
CA GLN A 88 -22.91 9.00 -11.40
C GLN A 88 -23.33 9.20 -9.94
N TYR A 89 -22.45 8.93 -8.97
CA TYR A 89 -22.72 9.16 -7.55
C TYR A 89 -23.08 10.62 -7.25
N HIS A 90 -22.32 11.59 -7.76
CA HIS A 90 -22.60 13.01 -7.52
C HIS A 90 -23.91 13.46 -8.16
N LYS A 91 -24.21 12.99 -9.38
CA LYS A 91 -25.49 13.27 -10.05
C LYS A 91 -26.68 12.72 -9.26
N LEU A 92 -26.60 11.46 -8.82
CA LEU A 92 -27.60 10.82 -7.97
C LEU A 92 -27.83 11.61 -6.68
N LYS A 93 -26.76 11.91 -5.93
CA LYS A 93 -26.85 12.68 -4.69
C LYS A 93 -27.48 14.06 -4.90
N LYS A 94 -27.12 14.77 -5.97
CA LYS A 94 -27.69 16.08 -6.32
C LYS A 94 -29.18 15.98 -6.68
N SER A 95 -29.59 14.94 -7.41
CA SER A 95 -30.99 14.71 -7.77
C SER A 95 -31.87 14.33 -6.56
N PHE A 96 -31.26 13.69 -5.57
CA PHE A 96 -31.92 13.19 -4.37
C PHE A 96 -31.99 14.21 -3.23
N ALA A 97 -31.06 15.18 -3.19
CA ALA A 97 -31.06 16.26 -2.19
C ALA A 97 -32.39 17.03 -2.05
N PRO A 98 -33.05 17.50 -3.13
CA PRO A 98 -34.35 18.19 -3.02
C PRO A 98 -35.49 17.23 -2.67
N LYS A 99 -35.43 15.98 -3.13
CA LYS A 99 -36.47 14.96 -2.90
C LYS A 99 -36.46 14.41 -1.47
N TRP A 100 -35.35 14.57 -0.75
CA TRP A 100 -35.20 14.05 0.61
C TRP A 100 -36.18 14.67 1.62
N GLN A 101 -36.56 15.94 1.40
CA GLN A 101 -37.44 16.67 2.32
C GLN A 101 -38.91 16.25 2.19
N THR A 102 -39.34 15.85 0.99
CA THR A 102 -40.72 15.45 0.67
C THR A 102 -40.96 13.93 0.62
N ALA A 103 -39.88 13.12 0.67
CA ALA A 103 -39.98 11.67 0.49
C ALA A 103 -40.51 10.89 1.71
N THR A 104 -41.29 9.86 1.39
CA THR A 104 -41.74 8.83 2.33
C THR A 104 -40.58 7.95 2.83
N PRO A 105 -40.73 7.22 3.96
CA PRO A 105 -39.66 6.38 4.52
C PRO A 105 -39.15 5.30 3.55
N GLU A 106 -40.02 4.75 2.71
CA GLU A 106 -39.69 3.71 1.73
C GLU A 106 -38.87 4.28 0.56
N GLU A 107 -39.26 5.43 0.02
CA GLU A 107 -38.52 6.13 -1.03
C GLU A 107 -37.12 6.56 -0.53
N LYS A 108 -37.02 6.98 0.74
CA LYS A 108 -35.73 7.28 1.38
C LYS A 108 -34.82 6.06 1.42
N ALA A 109 -35.36 4.88 1.76
CA ALA A 109 -34.59 3.63 1.79
C ALA A 109 -34.12 3.20 0.40
N GLU A 110 -34.95 3.37 -0.64
CA GLU A 110 -34.56 3.07 -2.02
C GLU A 110 -33.47 4.02 -2.53
N MET A 111 -33.61 5.31 -2.26
CA MET A 111 -32.60 6.33 -2.56
C MET A 111 -31.28 6.02 -1.86
N ASP A 112 -31.32 5.64 -0.58
CA ASP A 112 -30.13 5.30 0.21
C ASP A 112 -29.46 4.00 -0.29
N CYS A 113 -30.25 3.00 -0.69
CA CYS A 113 -29.76 1.77 -1.31
C CYS A 113 -29.03 2.04 -2.63
N ARG A 114 -29.61 2.89 -3.50
CA ARG A 114 -28.97 3.32 -4.76
C ARG A 114 -27.66 4.07 -4.54
N ILE A 115 -27.64 4.98 -3.57
CA ILE A 115 -26.42 5.71 -3.19
C ILE A 115 -25.37 4.72 -2.68
N ARG A 116 -25.73 3.77 -1.82
CA ARG A 116 -24.80 2.75 -1.29
C ARG A 116 -24.23 1.85 -2.38
N LYS A 117 -25.05 1.39 -3.33
CA LYS A 117 -24.61 0.54 -4.44
C LYS A 117 -23.55 1.25 -5.28
N THR A 118 -23.84 2.50 -5.70
CA THR A 118 -22.90 3.34 -6.48
C THR A 118 -21.64 3.70 -5.66
N LYS A 119 -21.76 3.83 -4.34
CA LYS A 119 -20.64 4.10 -3.44
C LYS A 119 -19.73 2.87 -3.25
N ASN A 120 -20.29 1.67 -3.18
CA ASN A 120 -19.53 0.42 -3.04
C ASN A 120 -18.74 0.06 -4.30
N GLU A 121 -19.18 0.54 -5.47
CA GLU A 121 -18.38 0.47 -6.71
C GLU A 121 -17.07 1.29 -6.60
N MET A 122 -16.98 2.24 -5.66
CA MET A 122 -15.75 2.98 -5.37
C MET A 122 -14.99 2.36 -4.21
N LEU A 123 -13.69 2.14 -4.41
CA LEU A 123 -12.80 1.75 -3.32
C LEU A 123 -12.70 2.89 -2.30
N TYR A 124 -12.95 2.58 -1.03
CA TYR A 124 -12.87 3.54 0.07
C TYR A 124 -11.99 2.99 1.18
N VAL A 125 -11.19 3.85 1.81
CA VAL A 125 -10.42 3.46 3.01
C VAL A 125 -11.31 3.61 4.24
N PRO A 126 -11.69 2.51 4.93
CA PRO A 126 -12.46 2.62 6.16
C PRO A 126 -11.67 3.35 7.23
N LYS A 127 -12.33 4.24 7.98
CA LYS A 127 -11.70 5.03 9.06
C LYS A 127 -11.03 4.11 10.09
N GLU A 128 -11.73 3.05 10.44
CA GLU A 128 -11.31 2.05 11.42
C GLU A 128 -9.99 1.36 11.07
N LYS A 129 -9.73 1.13 9.77
CA LYS A 129 -8.53 0.37 9.35
C LYS A 129 -7.25 1.14 9.64
N TRP A 130 -7.18 2.41 9.26
CA TRP A 130 -5.99 3.22 9.54
C TRP A 130 -5.91 3.65 11.01
N MET A 131 -7.04 3.77 11.71
CA MET A 131 -7.05 3.94 13.17
C MET A 131 -6.45 2.77 13.90
N ARG A 132 -6.79 1.54 13.49
CA ARG A 132 -6.23 0.31 14.07
C ARG A 132 -4.71 0.27 13.91
N LYS A 133 -4.20 0.65 12.74
CA LYS A 133 -2.75 0.78 12.51
C LYS A 133 -2.10 1.80 13.44
N LEU A 134 -2.71 2.96 13.68
CA LEU A 134 -2.17 3.95 14.63
C LEU A 134 -2.08 3.42 16.07
N LEU A 135 -3.06 2.61 16.48
CA LEU A 135 -3.06 1.95 17.78
C LEU A 135 -1.96 0.88 17.87
N GLU A 136 -1.78 0.09 16.81
CA GLU A 136 -0.73 -0.92 16.68
C GLU A 136 0.67 -0.29 16.76
N TYR A 137 0.87 0.84 16.07
CA TYR A 137 2.12 1.59 16.11
C TYR A 137 2.32 2.38 17.42
N HIS A 138 1.35 2.35 18.36
CA HIS A 138 1.36 3.12 19.61
C HIS A 138 1.63 4.63 19.43
N ALA A 139 1.28 5.18 18.27
CA ALA A 139 1.51 6.58 17.92
C ALA A 139 0.49 7.54 18.57
N PHE A 140 -0.54 6.98 19.24
CA PHE A 140 -1.75 7.71 19.55
C PHE A 140 -2.51 7.18 20.78
N LYS A 141 -3.16 8.07 21.55
CA LYS A 141 -4.22 7.73 22.52
C LYS A 141 -5.44 8.60 22.28
N ILE A 142 -6.61 7.97 22.39
CA ILE A 142 -7.90 8.64 22.52
C ILE A 142 -8.02 9.07 23.97
N LYS A 143 -8.18 10.37 24.23
CA LYS A 143 -8.63 10.88 25.53
C LYS A 143 -10.09 11.31 25.38
N LEU A 144 -10.90 11.01 26.39
CA LEU A 144 -12.24 11.57 26.49
C LEU A 144 -12.13 12.84 27.33
N ASP A 145 -12.57 13.97 26.79
CA ASP A 145 -12.76 15.19 27.59
C ASP A 145 -13.99 15.05 28.49
N GLU A 146 -14.09 15.90 29.51
CA GLU A 146 -15.22 15.98 30.46
C GLU A 146 -16.58 16.15 29.76
N ASN A 147 -16.59 16.71 28.54
CA ASN A 147 -17.78 16.87 27.69
C ASN A 147 -18.10 15.64 26.82
N GLY A 148 -17.47 14.49 27.06
CA GLY A 148 -17.66 13.26 26.28
C GLY A 148 -17.10 13.31 24.86
N LYS A 149 -16.33 14.36 24.51
CA LYS A 149 -15.72 14.53 23.18
C LYS A 149 -14.38 13.81 23.12
N GLU A 150 -14.21 12.93 22.13
CA GLU A 150 -12.95 12.23 21.87
C GLU A 150 -11.87 13.21 21.37
N THR A 151 -10.91 13.55 22.22
CA THR A 151 -9.71 14.30 21.83
C THR A 151 -8.57 13.37 21.49
N TRP A 152 -7.95 13.69 20.38
CA TRP A 152 -6.95 12.85 19.74
C TRP A 152 -5.55 13.34 20.16
N LYS A 153 -4.83 12.56 20.99
CA LYS A 153 -3.48 12.94 21.44
C LYS A 153 -2.40 12.05 20.84
N THR A 154 -1.48 12.66 20.10
CA THR A 154 -0.26 12.03 19.58
C THR A 154 0.72 11.67 20.70
N ILE A 155 1.43 10.56 20.58
CA ILE A 155 2.36 10.04 21.59
C ILE A 155 3.69 9.70 20.93
N HIS A 156 4.79 9.81 21.67
CA HIS A 156 6.08 9.30 21.24
C HIS A 156 6.10 7.76 21.27
N GLN A 157 6.67 7.13 20.26
CA GLN A 157 6.94 5.70 20.26
C GLN A 157 8.18 5.38 21.11
N GLY A 158 7.96 4.99 22.37
CA GLY A 158 9.04 4.73 23.32
C GLY A 158 10.07 3.68 22.86
N LYS A 159 9.65 2.69 22.07
CA LYS A 159 10.52 1.63 21.53
C LYS A 159 11.62 2.18 20.60
N LEU A 160 11.39 3.31 19.95
CA LEU A 160 12.28 3.88 18.92
C LEU A 160 13.29 4.88 19.47
N ILE A 161 13.20 5.26 20.75
CA ILE A 161 14.06 6.30 21.36
C ILE A 161 15.55 5.94 21.27
N ASN A 162 15.88 4.66 21.44
CA ASN A 162 17.27 4.19 21.49
C ASN A 162 17.90 3.95 20.11
N HIS A 163 17.12 4.06 19.03
CA HIS A 163 17.61 3.84 17.67
C HIS A 163 18.33 5.09 17.12
N PRO A 164 19.29 4.94 16.19
CA PRO A 164 19.90 6.05 15.49
C PRO A 164 18.86 6.87 14.70
N ASP A 165 19.11 8.17 14.53
CA ASP A 165 18.11 9.11 14.00
C ASP A 165 17.64 8.75 12.58
N ILE A 166 18.57 8.30 11.75
CA ILE A 166 18.28 7.85 10.39
C ILE A 166 17.34 6.65 10.35
N GLU A 167 17.47 5.73 11.31
CA GLU A 167 16.63 4.55 11.38
C GLU A 167 15.22 4.90 11.84
N ILE A 168 15.09 5.84 12.80
CA ILE A 168 13.79 6.37 13.23
C ILE A 168 13.07 6.98 12.02
N ILE A 169 13.71 7.89 11.28
CA ILE A 169 13.13 8.52 10.09
C ILE A 169 12.75 7.49 9.04
N SER A 170 13.63 6.54 8.76
CA SER A 170 13.39 5.47 7.79
C SER A 170 12.15 4.65 8.14
N LYS A 171 12.00 4.28 9.42
CA LYS A 171 10.86 3.50 9.92
C LYS A 171 9.54 4.24 9.74
N PHE A 172 9.47 5.50 10.17
CA PHE A 172 8.28 6.33 9.99
C PHE A 172 7.94 6.52 8.50
N ASN A 173 8.94 6.76 7.66
CA ASN A 173 8.75 6.91 6.22
C ASN A 173 8.21 5.63 5.55
N VAL A 174 8.71 4.46 5.93
CA VAL A 174 8.21 3.17 5.44
C VAL A 174 6.76 2.97 5.89
N GLU A 175 6.44 3.20 7.16
CA GLU A 175 5.08 3.02 7.70
C GLU A 175 4.04 3.91 7.00
N ILE A 176 4.40 5.18 6.75
CA ILE A 176 3.55 6.11 6.00
C ILE A 176 3.43 5.62 4.55
N ARG A 177 4.55 5.34 3.89
CA ARG A 177 4.60 4.93 2.49
C ARG A 177 3.79 3.66 2.22
N ASP A 178 3.86 2.66 3.10
CA ASP A 178 3.19 1.38 2.95
C ASP A 178 1.67 1.55 2.96
N LEU A 179 1.14 2.39 3.86
CA LEU A 179 -0.29 2.68 3.89
C LEU A 179 -0.74 3.45 2.66
N TYR A 180 0.05 4.41 2.20
CA TYR A 180 -0.26 5.19 0.99
C TYR A 180 -0.28 4.31 -0.26
N HIS A 181 0.72 3.45 -0.47
CA HIS A 181 0.74 2.55 -1.63
C HIS A 181 -0.46 1.61 -1.63
N TYR A 182 -0.81 1.05 -0.48
CA TYR A 182 -1.98 0.17 -0.37
C TYR A 182 -3.31 0.89 -0.67
N CYS A 183 -3.40 2.17 -0.32
CA CYS A 183 -4.64 2.94 -0.41
C CYS A 183 -4.71 3.90 -1.60
N GLN A 184 -3.70 3.94 -2.47
CA GLN A 184 -3.58 4.95 -3.53
C GLN A 184 -4.75 4.95 -4.53
N LEU A 185 -5.39 3.78 -4.71
CA LEU A 185 -6.56 3.62 -5.57
C LEU A 185 -7.89 4.04 -4.91
N ALA A 186 -7.87 4.37 -3.61
CA ALA A 186 -9.09 4.73 -2.90
C ALA A 186 -9.57 6.13 -3.30
N HIS A 187 -10.89 6.32 -3.35
CA HIS A 187 -11.49 7.62 -3.62
C HIS A 187 -11.16 8.67 -2.55
N ASN A 188 -10.94 8.22 -1.31
CA ASN A 188 -10.76 9.05 -0.14
C ASN A 188 -9.31 9.03 0.40
N VAL A 189 -8.33 9.05 -0.50
CA VAL A 189 -6.90 9.13 -0.13
C VAL A 189 -6.60 10.37 0.72
N SER A 190 -7.35 11.46 0.53
CA SER A 190 -7.18 12.69 1.32
C SER A 190 -7.33 12.48 2.84
N VAL A 191 -8.08 11.46 3.28
CA VAL A 191 -8.17 11.12 4.71
C VAL A 191 -6.84 10.62 5.28
N LEU A 192 -5.95 10.06 4.46
CA LEU A 192 -4.60 9.67 4.90
C LEU A 192 -3.70 10.87 5.21
N GLY A 193 -4.05 12.08 4.77
CA GLY A 193 -3.35 13.30 5.21
C GLY A 193 -3.43 13.49 6.73
N LYS A 194 -4.58 13.16 7.34
CA LYS A 194 -4.73 13.19 8.81
C LYS A 194 -3.87 12.13 9.49
N PHE A 195 -3.77 10.95 8.89
CA PHE A 195 -2.90 9.87 9.37
C PHE A 195 -1.42 10.29 9.31
N ALA A 196 -0.97 10.82 8.17
CA ALA A 196 0.40 11.28 7.98
C ALA A 196 0.77 12.35 9.01
N HIS A 197 -0.12 13.34 9.22
CA HIS A 197 0.10 14.39 10.21
C HIS A 197 0.23 13.84 11.65
N ILE A 198 -0.58 12.85 12.02
CA ILE A 198 -0.47 12.17 13.33
C ILE A 198 0.89 11.47 13.47
N MET A 199 1.34 10.78 12.41
CA MET A 199 2.61 10.06 12.39
C MET A 199 3.81 11.02 12.47
N GLU A 200 3.79 12.10 11.70
CA GLU A 200 4.83 13.16 11.74
C GLU A 200 4.97 13.75 13.14
N TYR A 201 3.84 14.09 13.79
CA TYR A 201 3.87 14.64 15.15
C TYR A 201 4.26 13.60 16.22
N SER A 202 3.95 12.32 15.99
CA SER A 202 4.46 11.23 16.81
C SER A 202 5.98 11.13 16.71
N MET A 203 6.53 11.24 15.50
CA MET A 203 7.96 11.27 15.23
C MET A 203 8.64 12.48 15.91
N TYR A 204 8.10 13.69 15.77
CA TYR A 204 8.67 14.86 16.46
C TYR A 204 8.67 14.70 17.97
N LYS A 205 7.63 14.06 18.54
CA LYS A 205 7.61 13.72 19.97
C LYS A 205 8.64 12.68 20.36
N THR A 206 8.95 11.72 19.49
CA THR A 206 10.06 10.77 19.75
C THR A 206 11.41 11.46 19.79
N PHE A 207 11.69 12.35 18.83
CA PHE A 207 12.92 13.13 18.81
C PHE A 207 13.02 14.10 20.00
N ALA A 208 11.94 14.81 20.30
CA ALA A 208 11.85 15.68 21.47
C ALA A 208 12.16 14.90 22.77
N CYS A 209 11.63 13.68 22.91
CA CYS A 209 11.93 12.83 24.06
C CYS A 209 13.40 12.38 24.09
N LYS A 210 13.94 11.95 22.94
CA LYS A 210 15.33 11.50 22.79
C LYS A 210 16.34 12.59 23.15
N TYR A 211 16.14 13.81 22.66
CA TYR A 211 17.04 14.95 22.92
C TYR A 211 16.65 15.78 24.14
N ARG A 212 15.62 15.37 24.89
CA ARG A 212 15.06 16.14 26.02
C ARG A 212 14.72 17.59 25.66
N ALA A 213 14.16 17.77 24.46
CA ALA A 213 13.75 19.05 23.90
C ALA A 213 12.23 19.16 23.82
N THR A 214 11.73 20.35 23.50
CA THR A 214 10.31 20.55 23.15
C THR A 214 10.10 20.29 21.66
N VAL A 215 8.88 19.91 21.28
CA VAL A 215 8.53 19.65 19.88
C VAL A 215 8.80 20.85 18.97
N SER A 216 8.59 22.09 19.46
CA SER A 216 8.91 23.31 18.70
C SER A 216 10.37 23.34 18.27
N LYS A 217 11.29 23.08 19.21
CA LYS A 217 12.75 23.08 18.97
C LYS A 217 13.24 21.98 18.02
N ILE A 218 12.39 21.02 17.67
CA ILE A 218 12.70 19.94 16.71
C ILE A 218 12.16 20.30 15.32
N ILE A 219 11.12 21.12 15.25
CA ILE A 219 10.49 21.58 14.00
C ILE A 219 11.21 22.81 13.46
N ASP A 220 11.67 23.69 14.37
CA ASP A 220 12.49 24.88 14.11
C ASP A 220 13.91 24.49 13.67
#